data_AF-A0A847JDV3-F1
#
_entry.id   AF-A0A847JDV3-F1
#
_cell.length_a   1.000
_cell.length_b   1.000
_cell.length_c   1.000
_cell.angle_alpha   90.00
_cell.angle_beta   90.00
_cell.angle_gamma   90.00
#
_symmetry.space_group_name_H-M   'P 1'
#
loop_
_entity.id
_entity.type
_entity.pdbx_description
1 polymer ?
#
loop_
_entity_poly.entity_id
_entity_poly.type
_entity_poly.pdbx_seq_one_letter_code
_entity_poly.pdbx_strand_id
1 'polypeptide(L)'
;RIMARVVANTGGAHDTSAGACSCESNTVRFGHHVKYQHACRENFVMEVSKYGMTKRDVVPNINFFMNVPVEPDGNLAIVDGESKPGDYVEIVAEMDVLVVVSNCPQINNPCNGFFPTPIRALIWAADEG
;
A
#
# COMPACT_ATOMS: atom_id res chain seq x y z
N ARG A 1 -19.83 -10.02 -4.08
CA ARG A 1 -20.38 -9.21 -2.96
C ARG A 1 -19.45 -8.02 -2.76
N ILE A 2 -19.95 -6.89 -2.27
CA ILE A 2 -19.10 -5.75 -1.92
C ILE A 2 -18.40 -6.08 -0.60
N MET A 3 -17.08 -5.87 -0.52
CA MET A 3 -16.29 -6.09 0.70
C MET A 3 -16.11 -4.80 1.49
N ALA A 4 -15.82 -3.71 0.78
CA ALA A 4 -15.64 -2.38 1.37
C ALA A 4 -15.91 -1.29 0.33
N ARG A 5 -16.21 -0.07 0.79
CA ARG A 5 -16.35 1.12 -0.04
C ARG A 5 -15.51 2.26 0.49
N VAL A 6 -14.82 2.97 -0.41
CA VAL A 6 -14.17 4.24 -0.07
C VAL A 6 -15.25 5.33 -0.02
N VAL A 7 -15.40 5.99 1.13
CA VAL A 7 -16.42 7.04 1.36
C VAL A 7 -15.83 8.45 1.44
N ALA A 8 -14.53 8.57 1.69
CA ALA A 8 -13.80 9.81 1.58
C ALA A 8 -12.39 9.57 1.04
N ASN A 9 -11.92 10.48 0.19
CA ASN A 9 -10.52 10.60 -0.21
C ASN A 9 -10.17 12.09 -0.25
N THR A 10 -9.23 12.50 0.58
CA THR A 10 -8.77 13.90 0.66
C THR A 10 -7.35 14.10 0.13
N GLY A 11 -6.66 13.00 -0.20
CA GLY A 11 -5.31 13.02 -0.75
C GLY A 11 -5.27 12.70 -2.25
N GLY A 12 -4.05 12.68 -2.81
CA GLY A 12 -3.82 12.45 -4.23
C GLY A 12 -4.03 11.01 -4.71
N ALA A 13 -3.25 10.61 -5.72
CA ALA A 13 -3.42 9.34 -6.41
C ALA A 13 -3.34 8.08 -5.52
N HIS A 14 -3.97 7.01 -5.98
CA HIS A 14 -3.87 5.66 -5.41
C HIS A 14 -3.61 4.67 -6.54
N ASP A 15 -2.81 3.65 -6.25
CA ASP A 15 -2.43 2.65 -7.26
C ASP A 15 -2.97 1.25 -6.91
N THR A 16 -3.32 0.49 -7.95
CA THR A 16 -3.72 -0.93 -7.85
C THR A 16 -2.93 -1.81 -8.82
N SER A 17 -1.97 -1.24 -9.55
CA SER A 17 -1.27 -1.88 -10.66
C SER A 17 0.14 -2.33 -10.31
N ALA A 18 0.88 -1.55 -9.52
CA ALA A 18 2.29 -1.83 -9.23
C ALA A 18 2.51 -2.92 -8.18
N GLY A 19 1.46 -3.23 -7.39
CA GLY A 19 1.50 -4.20 -6.30
C GLY A 19 2.43 -3.77 -5.16
N ALA A 20 2.71 -4.72 -4.26
CA ALA A 20 3.57 -4.49 -3.10
C ALA A 20 5.05 -4.59 -3.50
N CYS A 21 5.90 -3.71 -2.96
CA CYS A 21 7.34 -3.90 -3.02
C CYS A 21 7.73 -5.20 -2.31
N SER A 22 8.78 -5.86 -2.79
CA SER A 22 9.36 -7.07 -2.19
C SER A 22 10.88 -7.02 -2.25
N CYS A 23 11.55 -7.80 -1.41
CA CYS A 23 13.01 -7.91 -1.46
C CYS A 23 13.52 -8.29 -2.88
N GLU A 24 12.83 -9.17 -3.58
CA GLU A 24 13.20 -9.59 -4.94
C GLU A 24 12.98 -8.47 -5.97
N SER A 25 11.80 -7.82 -5.96
CA SER A 25 11.50 -6.75 -6.91
C SER A 25 12.40 -5.52 -6.68
N ASN A 26 12.70 -5.20 -5.42
CA ASN A 26 13.67 -4.16 -5.08
C ASN A 26 15.08 -4.51 -5.57
N THR A 27 15.50 -5.77 -5.42
CA THR A 27 16.80 -6.25 -5.92
C THR A 27 16.90 -6.09 -7.44
N VAL A 28 15.85 -6.42 -8.19
CA VAL A 28 15.81 -6.26 -9.65
C VAL A 28 15.87 -4.79 -10.05
N ARG A 29 15.15 -3.91 -9.35
CA ARG A 29 15.03 -2.49 -9.70
C ARG A 29 16.24 -1.65 -9.29
N PHE A 30 16.80 -1.90 -8.12
CA PHE A 30 17.82 -1.04 -7.50
C PHE A 30 19.16 -1.75 -7.29
N GLY A 31 19.23 -3.06 -7.48
CA GLY A 31 20.45 -3.86 -7.37
C GLY A 31 20.59 -4.60 -6.03
N HIS A 32 21.59 -5.49 -5.95
CA HIS A 32 21.75 -6.43 -4.83
C HIS A 32 21.95 -5.81 -3.44
N HIS A 33 22.42 -4.56 -3.38
CA HIS A 33 22.68 -3.90 -2.11
C HIS A 33 21.40 -3.62 -1.30
N VAL A 34 20.22 -3.59 -1.95
CA VAL A 34 18.93 -3.39 -1.26
C VAL A 34 18.24 -4.69 -0.86
N LYS A 35 18.82 -5.86 -1.15
CA LYS A 35 18.19 -7.19 -0.98
C LYS A 35 17.64 -7.44 0.42
N TYR A 36 18.28 -6.89 1.45
CA TYR A 36 17.94 -7.12 2.85
C TYR A 36 17.18 -5.96 3.51
N GLN A 37 16.78 -4.96 2.73
CA GLN A 37 15.91 -3.90 3.22
C GLN A 37 14.48 -4.43 3.41
N HIS A 38 13.73 -3.81 4.32
CA HIS A 38 12.33 -4.17 4.55
C HIS A 38 11.47 -3.89 3.30
N ALA A 39 10.40 -4.67 3.13
CA ALA A 39 9.47 -4.50 2.03
C ALA A 39 8.04 -4.95 2.40
N CYS A 40 7.05 -4.39 1.70
CA CYS A 40 5.64 -4.60 2.00
C CYS A 40 5.20 -6.06 1.86
N ARG A 41 5.73 -6.79 0.87
CA ARG A 41 5.37 -8.19 0.68
C ARG A 41 5.78 -9.03 1.89
N GLU A 42 6.98 -8.80 2.42
CA GLU A 42 7.47 -9.46 3.62
C GLU A 42 6.63 -9.07 4.85
N ASN A 43 6.29 -7.78 5.00
CA ASN A 43 5.41 -7.29 6.07
C ASN A 43 4.04 -7.98 6.03
N PHE A 44 3.42 -8.08 4.85
CA PHE A 44 2.14 -8.76 4.69
C PHE A 44 2.23 -10.24 5.07
N VAL A 45 3.25 -10.96 4.59
CA VAL A 45 3.44 -12.38 4.93
C VAL A 45 3.64 -12.58 6.42
N MET A 46 4.44 -11.73 7.07
CA MET A 46 4.63 -11.78 8.52
C MET A 46 3.31 -11.60 9.27
N GLU A 47 2.47 -10.64 8.86
CA GLU A 47 1.22 -10.36 9.55
C GLU A 47 0.16 -11.44 9.31
N VAL A 48 -0.10 -11.82 8.05
CA VAL A 48 -1.14 -12.81 7.73
C VAL A 48 -0.82 -14.19 8.29
N SER A 49 0.46 -14.52 8.50
CA SER A 49 0.87 -15.79 9.11
C SER A 49 0.32 -15.99 10.53
N LYS A 50 0.08 -14.90 11.26
CA LYS A 50 -0.54 -14.93 12.60
C LYS A 50 -2.01 -15.40 12.56
N TYR A 51 -2.62 -15.39 11.38
CA TYR A 51 -4.00 -15.79 11.13
C TYR A 51 -4.08 -17.13 10.36
N GLY A 52 -3.00 -17.92 10.36
CA GLY A 52 -2.96 -19.24 9.70
C GLY A 52 -2.87 -19.17 8.17
N MET A 53 -2.61 -17.98 7.61
CA MET A 53 -2.43 -17.77 6.18
C MET A 53 -0.96 -17.89 5.76
N THR A 54 -0.73 -17.98 4.46
CA THR A 54 0.59 -18.18 3.85
C THR A 54 0.88 -17.12 2.79
N LYS A 55 2.08 -17.15 2.19
CA LYS A 55 2.45 -16.27 1.06
C LYS A 55 1.47 -16.35 -0.12
N ARG A 56 0.78 -17.49 -0.31
CA ARG A 56 -0.22 -17.71 -1.36
C ARG A 56 -1.46 -16.84 -1.18
N ASP A 57 -1.78 -16.50 0.07
CA ASP A 57 -2.99 -15.75 0.43
C ASP A 57 -2.78 -14.23 0.31
N VAL A 58 -1.54 -13.79 0.09
CA VAL A 58 -1.21 -12.38 -0.19
C VAL A 58 -1.46 -12.09 -1.67
N VAL A 59 -2.62 -11.49 -1.94
CA VAL A 59 -3.08 -11.01 -3.25
C VAL A 59 -2.56 -9.59 -3.56
N PRO A 60 -2.77 -9.05 -4.79
CA PRO A 60 -2.47 -7.65 -5.07
C PRO A 60 -3.17 -6.70 -4.08
N ASN A 61 -2.43 -5.72 -3.58
CA ASN A 61 -2.92 -4.74 -2.61
C ASN A 61 -3.36 -3.44 -3.30
N ILE A 62 -4.05 -2.59 -2.54
CA ILE A 62 -4.23 -1.18 -2.89
C ILE A 62 -3.07 -0.40 -2.27
N ASN A 63 -2.41 0.43 -3.07
CA ASN A 63 -1.35 1.34 -2.64
C ASN A 63 -1.97 2.74 -2.43
N PHE A 64 -2.49 3.00 -1.22
CA PHE A 64 -3.00 4.33 -0.88
C PHE A 64 -1.88 5.37 -0.90
N PHE A 65 -2.20 6.55 -1.44
CA PHE A 65 -1.29 7.70 -1.62
C PHE A 65 -0.07 7.48 -2.55
N MET A 66 -0.01 6.35 -3.25
CA MET A 66 1.03 6.06 -4.22
C MET A 66 0.62 6.57 -5.60
N ASN A 67 1.50 7.35 -6.24
CA ASN A 67 1.29 7.91 -7.57
C ASN A 67 2.02 7.09 -8.64
N VAL A 68 1.25 6.41 -9.49
CA VAL A 68 1.76 5.57 -10.59
C VAL A 68 1.02 5.87 -11.89
N PRO A 69 1.32 6.98 -12.58
CA PRO A 69 0.74 7.25 -13.89
C PRO A 69 1.11 6.16 -14.89
N VAL A 70 0.14 5.86 -15.77
CA VAL A 70 0.36 5.06 -16.97
C VAL A 70 0.72 6.03 -18.09
N GLU A 71 1.96 5.95 -18.57
CA GLU A 71 2.45 6.77 -19.67
C GLU A 71 1.81 6.36 -21.00
N PRO A 72 1.80 7.25 -22.02
CA PRO A 72 1.19 6.95 -23.32
C PRO A 72 1.73 5.70 -24.03
N ASP A 73 2.95 5.27 -23.71
CA ASP A 73 3.57 4.06 -24.23
C ASP A 73 3.27 2.79 -23.41
N GLY A 74 2.46 2.93 -22.35
CA GLY A 74 2.07 1.86 -21.44
C GLY A 74 3.03 1.63 -20.27
N ASN A 75 4.10 2.43 -20.13
CA ASN A 75 5.00 2.32 -18.98
C ASN A 75 4.32 2.83 -17.70
N LEU A 76 4.62 2.16 -16.58
CA LEU A 76 4.22 2.60 -15.24
C LEU A 76 5.37 3.39 -14.62
N ALA A 77 5.17 4.68 -14.39
CA ALA A 77 6.17 5.53 -13.74
C ALA A 77 5.87 5.64 -12.25
N ILE A 78 6.83 5.34 -11.37
CA ILE A 78 6.69 5.64 -9.93
C ILE A 78 7.19 7.06 -9.71
N VAL A 79 6.27 7.96 -9.42
CA VAL A 79 6.56 9.40 -9.23
C VAL A 79 6.29 9.82 -7.78
N ASP A 80 6.57 11.08 -7.46
CA ASP A 80 6.36 11.63 -6.13
C ASP A 80 4.89 11.49 -5.68
N GLY A 81 4.73 11.16 -4.40
CA GLY A 81 3.43 11.18 -3.74
C GLY A 81 2.88 12.60 -3.66
N GLU A 82 1.58 12.74 -3.89
CA GLU A 82 0.88 14.04 -3.87
C GLU A 82 0.26 14.36 -2.50
N SER A 83 0.18 13.37 -1.61
CA SER A 83 -0.44 13.51 -0.29
C SER A 83 0.37 14.41 0.65
N LYS A 84 -0.32 15.11 1.54
CA LYS A 84 0.25 15.93 2.61
C LYS A 84 -0.20 15.45 3.99
N PRO A 85 0.49 15.86 5.08
CA PRO A 85 0.04 15.55 6.44
C PRO A 85 -1.40 15.97 6.68
N GLY A 86 -2.21 15.04 7.17
CA GLY A 86 -3.64 15.24 7.44
C GLY A 86 -4.57 14.70 6.35
N ASP A 87 -4.07 14.38 5.15
CA ASP A 87 -4.85 13.66 4.15
C ASP A 87 -5.21 12.26 4.65
N TYR A 88 -6.40 11.80 4.28
CA TYR A 88 -6.94 10.50 4.68
C TYR A 88 -7.80 9.87 3.58
N VAL A 89 -7.89 8.55 3.68
CA VAL A 89 -8.90 7.73 2.99
C VAL A 89 -9.77 7.10 4.07
N GLU A 90 -11.08 7.16 3.87
CA GLU A 90 -12.07 6.55 4.76
C GLU A 90 -12.78 5.40 4.04
N ILE A 91 -12.90 4.28 4.73
CA ILE A 91 -13.40 3.02 4.18
C ILE A 91 -14.47 2.45 5.09
N VAL A 92 -15.64 2.17 4.53
CA VAL A 92 -16.71 1.41 5.19
C VAL A 92 -16.55 -0.06 4.82
N ALA A 93 -16.44 -0.93 5.83
CA ALA A 93 -16.48 -2.38 5.64
C ALA A 93 -17.93 -2.85 5.50
N GLU A 94 -18.26 -3.52 4.40
CA GLU A 94 -19.63 -3.99 4.08
C GLU A 94 -19.85 -5.45 4.56
N MET A 95 -18.85 -6.02 5.21
CA MET A 95 -18.84 -7.35 5.83
C MET A 95 -17.68 -7.43 6.83
N ASP A 96 -17.62 -8.51 7.61
CA ASP A 96 -16.46 -8.80 8.45
C ASP A 96 -15.21 -8.99 7.57
N VAL A 97 -14.18 -8.18 7.84
CA VAL A 97 -12.92 -8.17 7.07
C VAL A 97 -11.72 -8.20 7.99
N LEU A 98 -10.65 -8.87 7.54
CA LEU A 98 -9.31 -8.70 8.09
C LEU A 98 -8.57 -7.68 7.24
N VAL A 99 -8.29 -6.50 7.80
CA VAL A 99 -7.49 -5.47 7.12
C VAL A 99 -6.03 -5.59 7.53
N VAL A 100 -5.14 -5.71 6.55
CA VAL A 100 -3.69 -5.76 6.77
C VAL A 100 -3.05 -4.56 6.09
N VAL A 101 -2.35 -3.75 6.88
CA VAL A 101 -1.69 -2.53 6.41
C VAL A 101 -0.19 -2.66 6.59
N SER A 102 0.56 -2.36 5.53
CA SER A 102 2.01 -2.16 5.60
C SER A 102 2.30 -0.70 5.32
N ASN A 103 2.85 0.02 6.30
CA ASN A 103 3.42 1.35 6.03
C ASN A 103 4.69 1.16 5.20
N CYS A 104 4.65 1.54 3.93
CA CYS A 104 5.66 1.16 2.95
C CYS A 104 7.06 1.67 3.34
N PRO A 105 8.04 0.78 3.55
CA PRO A 105 9.39 1.15 4.01
C PRO A 105 10.33 1.56 2.87
N GLN A 106 9.83 1.71 1.65
CA GLN A 106 10.66 1.96 0.47
C GLN A 106 11.42 3.29 0.61
N ILE A 107 12.71 3.32 0.28
CA ILE A 107 13.52 4.55 0.31
C ILE A 107 14.30 4.78 -0.98
N ASN A 108 14.17 3.86 -1.94
CA ASN A 108 14.95 3.87 -3.18
C ASN A 108 14.19 4.49 -4.36
N ASN A 109 13.00 5.06 -4.12
CA ASN A 109 12.18 5.74 -5.13
C ASN A 109 11.38 6.90 -4.48
N PRO A 110 10.81 7.81 -5.29
CA PRO A 110 10.21 9.05 -4.78
C PRO A 110 8.81 8.87 -4.16
N CYS A 111 8.22 7.68 -4.21
CA CYS A 111 6.81 7.43 -3.85
C CYS A 111 6.41 7.96 -2.46
N ASN A 112 7.34 7.96 -1.51
CA ASN A 112 7.15 8.45 -0.15
C ASN A 112 8.15 9.57 0.21
N GLY A 113 8.62 10.31 -0.78
CA GLY A 113 9.59 11.38 -0.60
C GLY A 113 10.93 10.91 -0.05
N PHE A 114 11.29 9.63 -0.24
CA PHE A 114 12.51 8.99 0.27
C PHE A 114 12.60 8.86 1.81
N PHE A 115 11.66 9.44 2.55
CA PHE A 115 11.62 9.45 4.01
C PHE A 115 10.22 9.02 4.49
N PRO A 116 9.96 7.70 4.60
CA PRO A 116 8.67 7.22 5.08
C PRO A 116 8.28 7.86 6.41
N THR A 117 7.04 8.36 6.49
CA THR A 117 6.48 9.00 7.68
C THR A 117 5.46 8.08 8.37
N PRO A 118 5.14 8.31 9.66
CA PRO A 118 4.12 7.54 10.35
C PRO A 118 2.72 7.72 9.73
N ILE A 119 1.97 6.62 9.64
CA ILE A 119 0.53 6.64 9.34
C ILE A 119 -0.29 6.35 10.59
N ARG A 120 -1.54 6.78 10.61
CA ARG A 120 -2.49 6.49 11.70
C ARG A 120 -3.71 5.78 11.14
N ALA A 121 -4.02 4.60 11.70
CA ALA A 121 -5.27 3.91 11.46
C ALA A 121 -6.25 4.23 12.62
N LEU A 122 -7.48 4.58 12.27
CA LEU A 122 -8.59 4.75 13.20
C LEU A 122 -9.67 3.75 12.80
N ILE A 123 -10.31 3.12 13.79
CA ILE A 123 -11.40 2.16 13.57
C ILE A 123 -12.53 2.57 14.50
N TRP A 124 -13.72 2.75 13.95
CA TRP A 124 -14.92 3.11 14.69
C TRP A 124 -16.14 2.43 14.06
N ALA A 125 -17.23 2.33 14.82
CA ALA A 125 -18.51 1.87 14.29
C ALA A 125 -19.05 2.93 13.32
N ALA A 126 -19.49 2.52 12.14
CA ALA A 126 -20.20 3.43 11.24
C ALA A 126 -21.49 3.89 11.91
N ASP A 127 -21.86 5.16 11.70
CA ASP A 127 -23.16 5.66 12.14
C ASP A 127 -24.26 4.86 11.42
N GLU A 128 -25.25 4.37 12.17
CA GLU A 128 -26.45 3.76 11.59
C GLU A 128 -27.19 4.86 10.81
N GLY A 129 -26.99 4.88 9.49
CA GLY A 129 -27.74 5.74 8.57
C GLY A 129 -29.19 5.30 8.41
#